data_AF-A0A1Q9YJS6-F1
#
_entry.id   AF-A0A1Q9YJS6-F1
#
_cell.length_a   1.000
_cell.length_b   1.000
_cell.length_c   1.000
_cell.angle_alpha   90.00
_cell.angle_beta   90.00
_cell.angle_gamma   90.00
#
_symmetry.space_group_name_H-M   'P 1'
#
loop_
_entity.id
_entity.type
_entity.pdbx_description
1 polymer ?
#
loop_
_entity_poly.entity_id
_entity_poly.type
_entity_poly.pdbx_seq_one_letter_code
_entity_poly.pdbx_strand_id
1 'polypeptide(L)'
;MNVGKVINNNLVRSRDTRNREVLVMGCGLGFKKKPGDPIEEDRIEKVYRLDSRQDQDAMETILARVPLEVLQAFNDIVAYGKLSLHTELSDGLMVNLADHIAFALERYGQGLDLSNALLSEIRSFYPHEYEIGMKALEIIRKHTGSTLPRDEAGFIALQPLCFHTDRCWGAGRQRIQGC
;
A
#
# COMPACT_ATOMS: atom_id res chain seq x y z
N MET A 1 -21.69 -12.32 0.54
CA MET A 1 -20.60 -12.80 -0.37
C MET A 1 -20.20 -14.23 0.01
N ASN A 2 -19.66 -15.03 -0.92
CA ASN A 2 -19.24 -16.41 -0.62
C ASN A 2 -17.72 -16.61 -0.85
N VAL A 3 -17.10 -17.47 -0.08
CA VAL A 3 -15.67 -17.81 -0.21
C VAL A 3 -15.45 -18.48 -1.56
N GLY A 4 -14.59 -17.91 -2.40
CA GLY A 4 -14.10 -18.53 -3.63
C GLY A 4 -12.86 -19.39 -3.37
N LYS A 5 -11.89 -18.83 -2.63
CA LYS A 5 -10.65 -19.50 -2.22
C LYS A 5 -10.19 -18.96 -0.88
N VAL A 6 -9.76 -19.85 0.03
CA VAL A 6 -9.14 -19.44 1.29
C VAL A 6 -7.64 -19.25 1.07
N ILE A 7 -7.10 -18.10 1.43
CA ILE A 7 -5.67 -17.79 1.26
C ILE A 7 -4.93 -18.04 2.58
N ASN A 8 -5.42 -17.44 3.66
CA ASN A 8 -4.97 -17.70 5.02
C ASN A 8 -6.12 -17.46 6.02
N ASN A 9 -5.83 -17.48 7.32
CA ASN A 9 -6.85 -17.30 8.36
C ASN A 9 -7.61 -15.96 8.27
N ASN A 10 -7.01 -14.93 7.69
CA ASN A 10 -7.55 -13.57 7.65
C ASN A 10 -7.90 -13.08 6.25
N LEU A 11 -7.58 -13.84 5.20
CA LEU A 11 -7.70 -13.43 3.81
C LEU A 11 -8.36 -14.52 2.96
N VAL A 12 -9.38 -14.14 2.21
CA VAL A 12 -10.07 -15.00 1.26
C VAL A 12 -10.28 -14.27 -0.07
N ARG A 13 -10.22 -15.00 -1.18
CA ARG A 13 -10.69 -14.53 -2.49
C ARG A 13 -12.19 -14.82 -2.60
N SER A 14 -12.97 -13.85 -3.04
CA SER A 14 -14.42 -13.92 -3.18
C SER A 14 -14.87 -13.25 -4.48
N ARG A 15 -16.18 -13.24 -4.72
CA ARG A 15 -16.82 -12.44 -5.77
C ARG A 15 -17.82 -11.47 -5.16
N ASP A 16 -17.81 -10.22 -5.62
CA ASP A 16 -18.78 -9.20 -5.21
C ASP A 16 -20.16 -9.45 -5.86
N THR A 17 -21.15 -8.61 -5.52
CA THR A 17 -22.52 -8.68 -6.08
C THR A 17 -22.57 -8.47 -7.60
N ARG A 18 -21.50 -7.96 -8.21
CA ARG A 18 -21.35 -7.76 -9.66
C ARG A 18 -20.52 -8.89 -10.30
N ASN A 19 -20.28 -9.99 -9.58
CA ASN A 19 -19.50 -11.14 -10.00
C ASN A 19 -18.01 -10.85 -10.28
N ARG A 20 -17.47 -9.72 -9.79
CA ARG A 20 -16.06 -9.38 -9.91
C ARG A 20 -15.24 -10.03 -8.81
N GLU A 21 -14.04 -10.50 -9.13
CA GLU A 21 -13.13 -11.04 -8.12
C GLU A 21 -12.67 -9.94 -7.16
N VAL A 22 -12.66 -10.27 -5.87
CA VAL A 22 -12.25 -9.37 -4.79
C VAL A 22 -11.46 -10.14 -3.75
N LEU A 23 -10.53 -9.46 -3.08
CA LEU A 23 -9.87 -9.98 -1.88
C LEU A 23 -10.57 -9.42 -0.65
N VAL A 24 -10.98 -10.31 0.26
CA VAL A 24 -11.71 -9.96 1.47
C VAL A 24 -10.85 -10.31 2.67
N MET A 25 -10.61 -9.31 3.51
CA MET A 25 -9.81 -9.40 4.71
C MET A 25 -10.68 -9.17 5.94
N GLY A 26 -10.39 -9.93 7.00
CA GLY A 26 -10.98 -9.75 8.32
C GLY A 26 -10.40 -10.74 9.34
N CYS A 27 -10.40 -10.38 10.62
CA CYS A 27 -9.88 -11.22 11.68
C CYS A 27 -10.57 -12.61 11.72
N GLY A 28 -9.79 -13.65 11.42
CA GLY A 28 -10.24 -15.04 11.39
C GLY A 28 -11.25 -15.37 10.29
N LEU A 29 -11.40 -14.52 9.26
CA LEU A 29 -12.42 -14.67 8.22
C LEU A 29 -12.28 -15.99 7.43
N GLY A 30 -11.04 -16.42 7.18
CA GLY A 30 -10.73 -17.68 6.50
C GLY A 30 -10.63 -18.88 7.44
N PHE A 31 -10.67 -18.67 8.77
CA PHE A 31 -10.50 -19.75 9.74
C PHE A 31 -11.67 -20.73 9.67
N LYS A 32 -11.36 -22.01 9.38
CA LYS A 32 -12.33 -23.11 9.19
C LYS A 32 -13.36 -22.93 8.07
N LYS A 33 -13.17 -21.95 7.17
CA LYS A 33 -14.00 -21.81 5.97
C LYS A 33 -13.49 -22.68 4.83
N LYS A 34 -14.38 -22.99 3.89
CA LYS A 34 -14.09 -23.70 2.63
C LYS A 34 -14.70 -22.94 1.45
N PRO A 35 -14.21 -23.16 0.21
CA PRO A 35 -14.88 -22.64 -0.98
C PRO A 35 -16.37 -22.98 -0.99
N GLY A 36 -17.22 -21.97 -1.22
CA GLY A 36 -18.67 -22.06 -1.18
C GLY A 36 -19.30 -21.54 0.12
N ASP A 37 -18.56 -21.47 1.23
CA ASP A 37 -19.10 -21.00 2.50
C ASP A 37 -19.46 -19.51 2.47
N PRO A 38 -20.50 -19.07 3.20
CA PRO A 38 -20.83 -17.66 3.32
C PRO A 38 -19.77 -16.90 4.13
N ILE A 39 -19.48 -15.69 3.68
CA ILE A 39 -18.64 -14.71 4.38
C ILE A 39 -19.54 -13.89 5.31
N GLU A 40 -19.21 -13.91 6.60
CA GLU A 40 -19.80 -13.07 7.64
C GLU A 40 -19.43 -11.60 7.39
N GLU A 41 -20.41 -10.77 7.00
CA GLU A 41 -20.16 -9.38 6.58
C GLU A 41 -19.72 -8.46 7.73
N ASP A 42 -20.14 -8.78 8.95
CA ASP A 42 -19.75 -8.11 10.20
C ASP A 42 -18.27 -8.28 10.55
N ARG A 43 -17.63 -9.32 10.00
CA ARG A 43 -16.20 -9.60 10.21
C ARG A 43 -15.30 -9.08 9.11
N ILE A 44 -15.87 -8.42 8.10
CA ILE A 44 -15.10 -7.85 7.00
C ILE A 44 -14.49 -6.53 7.46
N GLU A 45 -13.16 -6.48 7.50
CA GLU A 45 -12.40 -5.27 7.80
C GLU A 45 -12.06 -4.49 6.52
N LYS A 46 -11.69 -5.21 5.46
CA LYS A 46 -11.29 -4.60 4.19
C LYS A 46 -11.66 -5.46 3.00
N VAL A 47 -12.11 -4.82 1.93
CA VAL A 47 -12.32 -5.45 0.62
C VAL A 47 -11.46 -4.73 -0.41
N TYR A 48 -10.50 -5.44 -1.01
CA TYR A 48 -9.69 -4.94 -2.12
C TYR A 48 -10.38 -5.28 -3.43
N ARG A 49 -10.72 -4.23 -4.17
CA ARG A 49 -11.32 -4.29 -5.50
C ARG A 49 -10.30 -3.70 -6.45
N LEU A 50 -9.49 -4.56 -7.04
CA LEU A 50 -8.50 -4.19 -8.04
C LEU A 50 -9.05 -4.59 -9.41
N ASP A 51 -8.91 -3.75 -10.42
CA ASP A 51 -9.51 -3.96 -11.74
C ASP A 51 -8.73 -4.97 -12.58
N SER A 52 -7.40 -5.03 -12.41
CA SER A 52 -6.55 -5.96 -13.16
C SER A 52 -6.32 -7.26 -12.40
N ARG A 53 -6.37 -8.40 -13.12
CA ARG A 53 -6.05 -9.72 -12.55
C ARG A 53 -4.60 -9.80 -12.06
N GLN A 54 -3.70 -9.12 -12.76
CA GLN A 54 -2.28 -9.05 -12.38
C GLN A 54 -2.10 -8.40 -11.00
N ASP A 55 -2.74 -7.26 -10.77
CA ASP A 55 -2.66 -6.56 -9.48
C ASP A 55 -3.34 -7.37 -8.37
N GLN A 56 -4.45 -8.05 -8.67
CA GLN A 56 -5.10 -8.96 -7.72
C GLN A 56 -4.19 -10.11 -7.30
N ASP A 57 -3.57 -10.79 -8.26
CA ASP A 57 -2.69 -11.94 -7.98
C ASP A 57 -1.42 -11.48 -7.23
N ALA A 58 -0.87 -10.30 -7.57
CA ALA A 58 0.26 -9.70 -6.86
C ALA A 58 -0.11 -9.31 -5.42
N MET A 59 -1.24 -8.62 -5.23
CA MET A 59 -1.74 -8.25 -3.92
C MET A 59 -2.04 -9.49 -3.07
N GLU A 60 -2.68 -10.53 -3.62
CA GLU A 60 -2.90 -11.79 -2.90
C GLU A 60 -1.59 -12.38 -2.39
N THR A 61 -0.55 -12.41 -3.24
CA THR A 61 0.77 -12.95 -2.87
C THR A 61 1.40 -12.18 -1.72
N ILE A 62 1.31 -10.85 -1.75
CA ILE A 62 1.84 -9.98 -0.68
C ILE A 62 1.04 -10.19 0.61
N LEU A 63 -0.29 -10.05 0.54
CA LEU A 63 -1.16 -10.15 1.72
C LEU A 63 -1.14 -11.55 2.36
N ALA A 64 -0.83 -12.60 1.59
CA ALA A 64 -0.73 -13.97 2.10
C ALA A 64 0.44 -14.18 3.08
N ARG A 65 1.57 -13.49 2.86
CA ARG A 65 2.82 -13.67 3.62
C ARG A 65 3.03 -12.65 4.75
N VAL A 66 2.27 -11.56 4.73
CA VAL A 66 2.51 -10.41 5.62
C VAL A 66 1.74 -10.56 6.95
N PRO A 67 2.36 -10.27 8.11
CA PRO A 67 1.68 -10.27 9.41
C PRO A 67 0.53 -9.26 9.48
N LEU A 68 -0.48 -9.54 10.33
CA LEU A 68 -1.69 -8.72 10.42
C LEU A 68 -1.37 -7.26 10.80
N GLU A 69 -0.39 -7.03 11.66
CA GLU A 69 0.03 -5.69 12.11
C GLU A 69 0.54 -4.85 10.94
N VAL A 70 1.26 -5.47 10.01
CA VAL A 70 1.78 -4.80 8.82
C VAL A 70 0.65 -4.49 7.83
N LEU A 71 -0.34 -5.38 7.72
CA LEU A 71 -1.54 -5.15 6.90
C LEU A 71 -2.37 -3.98 7.43
N GLN A 72 -2.51 -3.89 8.75
CA GLN A 72 -3.16 -2.75 9.41
C GLN A 72 -2.41 -1.45 9.16
N ALA A 73 -1.08 -1.46 9.30
CA ALA A 73 -0.25 -0.31 8.97
C ALA A 73 -0.43 0.14 7.51
N PHE A 74 -0.37 -0.80 6.56
CA PHE A 74 -0.58 -0.52 5.14
C PHE A 74 -1.95 0.12 4.88
N ASN A 75 -3.02 -0.43 5.46
CA ASN A 75 -4.37 0.11 5.29
C ASN A 75 -4.51 1.54 5.82
N ASP A 76 -3.91 1.84 6.97
CA ASP A 76 -3.90 3.18 7.56
C ASP A 76 -3.08 4.16 6.72
N ILE A 77 -1.94 3.74 6.16
CA ILE A 77 -1.13 4.56 5.26
C ILE A 77 -1.90 4.88 3.99
N VAL A 78 -2.55 3.89 3.37
CA VAL A 78 -3.38 4.10 2.18
C VAL A 78 -4.52 5.08 2.49
N ALA A 79 -5.19 4.93 3.64
CA ALA A 79 -6.26 5.85 4.05
C ALA A 79 -5.73 7.28 4.25
N TYR A 80 -4.60 7.42 4.93
CA TYR A 80 -3.95 8.72 5.14
C TYR A 80 -3.50 9.36 3.83
N GLY A 81 -2.92 8.59 2.91
CA GLY A 81 -2.52 9.07 1.59
C GLY A 81 -3.71 9.60 0.79
N LYS A 82 -4.79 8.82 0.68
CA LYS A 82 -6.01 9.26 -0.02
C LYS A 82 -6.56 10.58 0.54
N LEU A 83 -6.58 10.71 1.87
CA LEU A 83 -7.05 11.92 2.53
C LEU A 83 -6.14 13.13 2.26
N SER A 84 -4.82 12.94 2.40
CA SER A 84 -3.84 14.02 2.26
C SER A 84 -3.75 14.55 0.84
N LEU A 85 -4.04 13.71 -0.15
CA LEU A 85 -3.83 14.02 -1.56
C LEU A 85 -5.13 14.25 -2.32
N HIS A 86 -6.27 14.12 -1.63
CA HIS A 86 -7.60 14.34 -2.16
C HIS A 86 -7.87 13.55 -3.43
N THR A 87 -7.35 12.32 -3.51
CA THR A 87 -7.49 11.45 -4.68
C THR A 87 -7.43 9.98 -4.30
N GLU A 88 -7.93 9.14 -5.20
CA GLU A 88 -7.80 7.69 -5.10
C GLU A 88 -6.38 7.24 -5.49
N LEU A 89 -5.91 6.16 -4.87
CA LEU A 89 -4.66 5.53 -5.28
C LEU A 89 -4.96 4.51 -6.37
N SER A 90 -4.12 4.47 -7.40
CA SER A 90 -4.22 3.42 -8.42
C SER A 90 -3.90 2.04 -7.83
N ASP A 91 -4.45 1.00 -8.43
CA ASP A 91 -4.25 -0.39 -8.02
C ASP A 91 -2.78 -0.77 -7.97
N GLY A 92 -2.04 -0.47 -9.03
CA GLY A 92 -0.59 -0.72 -9.08
C GLY A 92 0.19 0.05 -8.01
N LEU A 93 -0.23 1.28 -7.65
CA LEU A 93 0.41 2.01 -6.56
C LEU A 93 0.14 1.35 -5.21
N MET A 94 -1.09 0.89 -4.97
CA MET A 94 -1.42 0.13 -3.76
C MET A 94 -0.59 -1.16 -3.65
N VAL A 95 -0.43 -1.89 -4.76
CA VAL A 95 0.41 -3.11 -4.81
C VAL A 95 1.88 -2.78 -4.50
N ASN A 96 2.45 -1.77 -5.17
CA ASN A 96 3.84 -1.38 -4.97
C ASN A 96 4.12 -0.90 -3.54
N LEU A 97 3.18 -0.14 -2.95
CA LEU A 97 3.30 0.33 -1.57
C LEU A 97 3.24 -0.84 -0.59
N ALA A 98 2.32 -1.79 -0.79
CA ALA A 98 2.22 -2.99 0.04
C ALA A 98 3.52 -3.81 0.00
N ASP A 99 4.06 -4.04 -1.20
CA ASP A 99 5.30 -4.78 -1.38
C ASP A 99 6.49 -4.06 -0.73
N HIS A 100 6.59 -2.74 -0.93
CA HIS A 100 7.66 -1.93 -0.35
C HIS A 100 7.66 -1.96 1.18
N ILE A 101 6.51 -1.77 1.81
CA ILE A 101 6.42 -1.80 3.28
C ILE A 101 6.80 -3.18 3.80
N ALA A 102 6.30 -4.25 3.17
CA ALA A 102 6.64 -5.61 3.54
C ALA A 102 8.16 -5.85 3.44
N PHE A 103 8.77 -5.46 2.33
CA PHE A 103 10.19 -5.62 2.09
C PHE A 103 11.07 -4.75 3.00
N ALA A 104 10.68 -3.50 3.25
CA ALA A 104 11.40 -2.59 4.14
C ALA A 104 11.44 -3.14 5.57
N LEU A 105 10.32 -3.68 6.05
CA LEU A 105 10.24 -4.32 7.38
C LEU A 105 11.04 -5.62 7.45
N GLU A 106 10.97 -6.45 6.40
CA GLU A 106 11.77 -7.67 6.33
C GLU A 106 13.27 -7.36 6.40
N ARG A 107 13.75 -6.41 5.58
CA ARG A 107 15.14 -5.96 5.58
C ARG A 107 15.55 -5.36 6.93
N TYR A 108 14.71 -4.52 7.51
CA TYR A 108 14.98 -3.92 8.82
C TYR A 108 15.13 -4.99 9.90
N GLY A 109 14.29 -6.03 9.88
CA GLY A 109 14.42 -7.19 10.77
C GLY A 109 15.72 -7.98 10.60
N GLN A 110 16.36 -7.88 9.43
CA GLN A 110 17.68 -8.48 9.14
C GLN A 110 18.85 -7.54 9.50
N GLY A 111 18.58 -6.33 10.00
CA GLY A 111 19.61 -5.32 10.29
C GLY A 111 20.20 -4.67 9.03
N LEU A 112 19.48 -4.70 7.91
CA LEU A 112 19.91 -4.11 6.64
C LEU A 112 19.24 -2.76 6.41
N ASP A 113 19.94 -1.68 6.78
CA ASP A 113 19.50 -0.31 6.51
C ASP A 113 19.90 0.13 5.09
N LEU A 114 18.99 0.84 4.41
CA LEU A 114 19.27 1.48 3.12
C LEU A 114 19.32 3.00 3.29
N SER A 115 20.38 3.59 2.77
CA SER A 115 20.50 5.04 2.63
C SER A 115 19.86 5.49 1.32
N ASN A 116 19.11 6.59 1.36
CA ASN A 116 18.55 7.24 0.19
C ASN A 116 19.43 8.43 -0.23
N ALA A 117 20.23 8.23 -1.28
CA ALA A 117 21.14 9.24 -1.79
C ALA A 117 20.44 10.51 -2.31
N LEU A 118 19.14 10.45 -2.58
CA LEU A 118 18.33 11.56 -3.09
C LEU A 118 17.45 12.21 -2.00
N LEU A 119 17.66 11.86 -0.73
CA LEU A 119 16.78 12.31 0.36
C LEU A 119 16.67 13.84 0.44
N SER A 120 17.78 14.56 0.24
CA SER A 120 17.80 16.02 0.20
C SER A 120 16.93 16.59 -0.92
N GLU A 121 17.07 16.02 -2.11
CA GLU A 121 16.36 16.40 -3.33
C GLU A 121 14.87 16.12 -3.18
N ILE A 122 14.50 14.95 -2.67
CA ILE A 122 13.10 14.57 -2.41
C ILE A 122 12.46 15.56 -1.44
N ARG A 123 13.15 15.89 -0.33
CA ARG A 123 12.66 16.86 0.64
C ARG A 123 12.48 18.27 0.05
N SER A 124 13.31 18.63 -0.93
CA SER A 124 13.26 19.94 -1.57
C SER A 124 12.21 20.02 -2.68
N PHE A 125 12.08 18.98 -3.50
CA PHE A 125 11.20 18.97 -4.68
C PHE A 125 9.80 18.42 -4.37
N TYR A 126 9.67 17.52 -3.41
CA TYR A 126 8.44 16.82 -3.02
C TYR A 126 8.21 16.86 -1.49
N PRO A 127 8.17 18.07 -0.87
CA PRO A 127 8.07 18.20 0.58
C PRO A 127 6.78 17.58 1.14
N HIS A 128 5.66 17.69 0.42
CA HIS A 128 4.38 17.16 0.86
C HIS A 128 4.35 15.62 0.83
N GLU A 129 4.86 15.01 -0.25
CA GLU A 129 5.00 13.57 -0.38
C GLU A 129 5.97 13.01 0.66
N TYR A 130 7.04 13.75 0.96
CA TYR A 130 7.96 13.39 2.03
C TYR A 130 7.30 13.42 3.41
N GLU A 131 6.46 14.41 3.70
CA GLU A 131 5.67 14.46 4.94
C GLU A 131 4.72 13.27 5.06
N ILE A 132 4.11 12.85 3.94
CA ILE A 132 3.28 11.65 3.89
C ILE A 132 4.12 10.40 4.16
N GLY A 133 5.31 10.29 3.56
CA GLY A 133 6.27 9.23 3.85
C GLY A 133 6.66 9.19 5.33
N MET A 134 6.94 10.33 5.94
CA MET A 134 7.24 10.44 7.37
C MET A 134 6.07 9.99 8.23
N LYS A 135 4.84 10.38 7.87
CA LYS A 135 3.64 9.91 8.56
C LYS A 135 3.45 8.41 8.41
N ALA A 136 3.78 7.85 7.25
CA ALA A 136 3.76 6.41 7.04
C ALA A 136 4.71 5.68 7.98
N LEU A 137 5.93 6.20 8.21
CA LEU A 137 6.87 5.62 9.18
C LEU A 137 6.31 5.66 10.62
N GLU A 138 5.61 6.74 10.99
CA GLU A 138 4.94 6.81 12.30
C GLU A 138 3.85 5.75 12.45
N ILE A 139 3.05 5.54 11.40
CA ILE A 139 1.98 4.53 11.37
C ILE A 139 2.59 3.12 11.46
N ILE A 140 3.65 2.85 10.69
CA ILE A 140 4.37 1.57 10.75
C ILE A 140 4.85 1.31 12.17
N ARG A 141 5.56 2.27 12.78
CA ARG A 141 6.05 2.14 14.15
C ARG A 141 4.93 1.88 15.15
N LYS A 142 3.76 2.52 14.99
CA LYS A 142 2.61 2.34 15.89
C LYS A 142 2.08 0.90 15.87
N HIS A 143 2.02 0.29 14.69
CA HIS A 143 1.46 -1.05 14.51
C HIS A 143 2.49 -2.16 14.74
N THR A 144 3.72 -1.99 14.26
CA THR A 144 4.73 -3.07 14.25
C THR A 144 5.78 -2.92 15.35
N GLY A 145 5.89 -1.74 15.97
CA GLY A 145 6.98 -1.39 16.89
C GLY A 145 8.31 -1.07 16.19
N SER A 146 8.44 -1.32 14.87
CA SER A 146 9.66 -1.10 14.12
C SER A 146 9.86 0.37 13.79
N THR A 147 11.06 0.90 14.08
CA THR A 147 11.42 2.29 13.76
C THR A 147 12.31 2.31 12.53
N LEU A 148 11.68 2.35 11.36
CA LEU A 148 12.37 2.42 10.08
C LEU A 148 13.15 3.75 9.94
N PRO A 149 14.29 3.76 9.23
CA PRO A 149 15.07 4.95 8.99
C PRO A 149 14.30 5.97 8.12
N ARG A 150 14.63 7.26 8.27
CA ARG A 150 13.97 8.36 7.54
C ARG A 150 14.15 8.27 6.02
N ASP A 151 15.16 7.55 5.57
CA ASP A 151 15.42 7.23 4.17
C ASP A 151 14.24 6.48 3.52
N GLU A 152 13.52 5.65 4.29
CA GLU A 152 12.30 4.96 3.83
C GLU A 152 11.16 5.95 3.54
N ALA A 153 11.07 7.06 4.27
CA ALA A 153 10.11 8.11 3.92
C ALA A 153 10.40 8.70 2.53
N GLY A 154 11.68 8.78 2.15
CA GLY A 154 12.08 9.19 0.82
C GLY A 154 11.69 8.16 -0.24
N PHE A 155 11.85 6.86 0.02
CA PHE A 155 11.44 5.81 -0.92
C PHE A 155 9.91 5.77 -1.09
N ILE A 156 9.15 5.82 0.01
CA ILE A 156 7.68 5.90 0.00
C ILE A 156 7.21 7.14 -0.79
N ALA A 157 7.87 8.27 -0.61
CA ALA A 157 7.55 9.50 -1.35
C ALA A 157 7.84 9.40 -2.86
N LEU A 158 8.72 8.50 -3.29
CA LEU A 158 9.18 8.36 -4.67
C LEU A 158 8.56 7.20 -5.46
N GLN A 159 7.77 6.33 -4.83
CA GLN A 159 7.48 4.99 -5.36
C GLN A 159 6.74 4.93 -6.72
N PRO A 160 6.14 6.00 -7.27
CA PRO A 160 6.55 6.59 -8.56
C PRO A 160 6.12 8.09 -8.63
N LEU A 161 6.17 8.77 -9.79
CA LEU A 161 5.52 10.09 -10.01
C LEU A 161 4.21 10.22 -9.21
N CYS A 162 4.09 11.29 -8.42
CA CYS A 162 2.90 11.71 -7.68
C CYS A 162 1.59 11.28 -8.35
N PHE A 163 0.57 10.98 -7.54
CA PHE A 163 -0.73 11.67 -7.67
C PHE A 163 -0.90 12.41 -8.99
N HIS A 164 -1.69 11.87 -9.93
CA HIS A 164 -1.98 12.54 -11.20
C HIS A 164 -2.33 14.02 -10.93
N THR A 165 -1.37 14.90 -11.15
CA THR A 165 -1.62 16.26 -11.54
C THR A 165 -0.59 16.57 -12.60
N ASP A 166 -1.05 17.14 -13.70
CA ASP A 166 -0.27 17.66 -14.83
C ASP A 166 0.78 18.74 -14.44
N ARG A 167 1.20 18.83 -13.17
CA ARG A 167 2.06 19.90 -12.66
C ARG A 167 3.56 19.65 -12.86
N CYS A 168 4.01 18.41 -13.06
CA CYS A 168 5.45 18.11 -13.02
C CYS A 168 6.18 18.15 -14.38
N TRP A 169 5.51 18.35 -15.52
CA TRP A 169 6.19 18.54 -16.82
C TRP A 169 5.96 19.90 -17.50
N GLY A 170 5.25 20.84 -16.85
CA GLY A 170 4.89 22.14 -17.43
C GLY A 170 5.78 23.34 -17.04
N ALA A 171 6.44 23.30 -15.88
CA ALA A 171 7.09 24.51 -15.33
C ALA A 171 8.57 24.71 -15.72
N GLY A 172 9.16 23.79 -16.52
CA GLY A 172 10.57 23.84 -16.90
C GLY A 172 10.88 24.27 -18.34
N ARG A 173 9.88 24.45 -19.22
CA ARG A 173 10.08 24.70 -20.66
C ARG A 173 9.86 26.16 -21.12
N GLN A 174 9.89 27.14 -20.22
CA GLN A 174 9.79 28.57 -20.60
C GLN A 174 11.03 29.42 -20.30
N ARG A 175 12.19 28.81 -20.03
CA ARG A 175 13.46 29.56 -19.93
C ARG A 175 14.62 28.93 -20.71
N ILE A 176 14.38 28.42 -21.92
CA ILE A 176 15.47 28.17 -22.87
C ILE A 176 15.01 28.37 -24.32
N GLN A 177 14.32 29.47 -24.61
CA GLN A 177 14.25 30.06 -25.95
C GLN A 177 14.28 31.57 -25.76
N GLY A 178 15.48 32.11 -25.77
CA GLY A 178 15.75 33.51 -25.44
C GLY A 178 17.24 33.80 -25.35
N CYS A 179 18.01 33.31 -26.32
CA CYS A 179 19.26 33.88 -26.81
C CYS A 179 19.58 33.23 -28.16
#